data_AF-A0AA42Q5N9-F1
#
_entry.id   AF-A0AA42Q5N9-F1
#
_cell.length_a   1.000
_cell.length_b   1.000
_cell.length_c   1.000
_cell.angle_alpha   90.00
_cell.angle_beta   90.00
_cell.angle_gamma   90.00
#
_symmetry.space_group_name_H-M   'P 1'
#
loop_
_entity.id
_entity.type
_entity.pdbx_description
1 polymer ?
#
loop_
_entity_poly.entity_id
_entity_poly.type
_entity_poly.pdbx_seq_one_letter_code
_entity_poly.pdbx_strand_id
1 'polypeptide(L)'
;MSKIAITEQMVGRFLSWPLPADFAPDCGITFTRSPHPGMSPTGTNLLHFGQAKAMLEHCINGSEPNTSALPPHQQRVLDEKQDTDIRITKLDEFIHRNALFRHLESDEQARMRRQLDVMRELSVILGERISAF
;
A
#
# COMPACT_ATOMS: atom_id res chain seq x y z
N MET A 1 -20.26 20.30 -14.79
CA MET A 1 -19.85 20.80 -13.46
C MET A 1 -18.52 21.53 -13.59
N SER A 2 -18.32 22.62 -12.85
CA SER A 2 -17.04 23.34 -12.83
C SER A 2 -15.98 22.52 -12.08
N LYS A 3 -14.69 22.74 -12.37
CA LYS A 3 -13.57 22.09 -11.66
C LYS A 3 -13.66 22.30 -10.13
N ILE A 4 -14.07 23.49 -9.71
CA ILE A 4 -14.25 23.86 -8.30
C ILE A 4 -15.33 22.99 -7.63
N ALA A 5 -16.48 22.81 -8.29
CA ALA A 5 -17.57 21.98 -7.76
C ALA A 5 -17.19 20.50 -7.62
N ILE A 6 -16.35 19.98 -8.53
CA ILE A 6 -15.84 18.60 -8.44
C ILE A 6 -14.90 18.44 -7.24
N THR A 7 -13.98 19.41 -7.05
CA THR A 7 -13.05 19.39 -5.91
C THR A 7 -13.78 19.44 -4.57
N GLU A 8 -14.76 20.33 -4.42
CA GLU A 8 -15.54 20.45 -3.18
C GLU A 8 -16.31 19.16 -2.87
N GLN A 9 -16.88 18.51 -3.90
CA GLN A 9 -17.58 17.24 -3.73
C GLN A 9 -16.62 16.11 -3.29
N MET A 10 -15.45 16.00 -3.91
CA MET A 10 -14.44 15.00 -3.53
C MET A 10 -13.93 15.22 -2.11
N VAL A 11 -13.70 16.48 -1.72
CA VAL A 11 -13.29 16.85 -0.35
C VAL A 11 -14.39 16.46 0.66
N GLY A 12 -15.66 16.73 0.36
CA GLY A 12 -16.76 16.32 1.23
C GLY A 12 -16.82 14.80 1.44
N ARG A 13 -16.61 14.02 0.37
CA ARG A 13 -16.55 12.54 0.46
C ARG A 13 -15.35 12.05 1.26
N PHE A 14 -14.17 12.66 1.04
CA PHE A 14 -12.97 12.35 1.82
C PHE A 14 -13.20 12.53 3.32
N LEU A 15 -13.78 13.66 3.72
CA LEU A 15 -14.05 13.98 5.13
C LEU A 15 -15.16 13.12 5.76
N SER A 16 -15.94 12.41 4.94
CA SER A 16 -17.02 11.53 5.38
C SER A 16 -16.64 10.05 5.36
N TRP A 17 -15.43 9.71 4.90
CA TRP A 17 -14.98 8.33 4.80
C TRP A 17 -14.62 7.78 6.20
N PRO A 18 -15.17 6.62 6.61
CA PRO A 18 -14.80 6.00 7.87
C PRO A 18 -13.36 5.48 7.82
N LEU A 19 -12.65 5.59 8.95
CA LEU A 19 -11.31 5.01 9.07
C LEU A 19 -11.37 3.48 8.90
N PRO A 20 -10.37 2.86 8.23
CA PRO A 20 -10.26 1.41 8.13
C PRO A 20 -10.24 0.72 9.49
N ALA A 21 -10.76 -0.51 9.57
CA ALA A 21 -10.81 -1.28 10.82
C ALA A 21 -9.43 -1.63 11.38
N ASP A 22 -8.43 -1.75 10.50
CA ASP A 22 -7.02 -1.99 10.81
C ASP A 22 -6.19 -0.71 10.80
N PHE A 23 -6.83 0.46 10.86
CA PHE A 23 -6.14 1.75 10.98
C PHE A 23 -5.43 1.83 12.34
N ALA A 24 -4.11 1.72 12.31
CA ALA A 24 -3.22 1.77 13.47
C ALA A 24 -2.21 2.90 13.29
N PRO A 25 -2.55 4.16 13.66
CA PRO A 25 -1.62 5.26 13.54
C PRO A 25 -0.41 5.00 14.44
N ASP A 26 0.78 5.08 13.88
CA ASP A 26 2.01 5.14 14.66
C ASP A 26 2.04 6.51 15.35
N CYS A 27 1.69 6.58 16.64
CA CYS A 27 1.61 7.84 17.40
C CYS A 27 2.97 8.56 17.58
N GLY A 28 3.73 8.83 16.51
CA GLY A 28 5.14 9.18 16.55
C GLY A 28 5.72 9.86 15.31
N ILE A 29 4.94 10.55 14.47
CA ILE A 29 5.51 11.43 13.44
C ILE A 29 5.91 12.79 14.04
N THR A 30 7.12 12.86 14.59
CA THR A 30 7.81 14.15 14.79
C THR A 30 8.42 14.56 13.45
N PHE A 31 7.82 15.55 12.78
CA PHE A 31 8.40 16.13 11.57
C PHE A 31 9.63 16.97 11.93
N THR A 32 10.83 16.42 11.71
CA THR A 32 12.06 17.20 11.70
C THR A 32 12.35 17.64 10.27
N ARG A 33 12.37 18.96 10.05
CA ARG A 33 12.66 19.52 8.73
C ARG A 33 14.07 19.11 8.29
N SER A 34 14.19 18.41 7.16
CA SER A 34 15.52 18.09 6.61
C SER A 34 16.30 19.38 6.33
N PRO A 35 17.57 19.48 6.73
CA PRO A 35 18.43 20.61 6.39
C PRO A 35 18.81 20.63 4.89
N HIS A 36 18.49 19.55 4.15
CA HIS A 36 18.77 19.44 2.72
C HIS A 36 17.56 19.92 1.90
N PRO A 37 17.72 20.96 1.05
CA PRO A 37 16.65 21.40 0.16
C PRO A 37 16.23 20.24 -0.78
N GLY A 38 14.94 19.93 -0.83
CA GLY A 38 14.38 18.94 -1.74
C GLY A 38 14.10 17.55 -1.15
N MET A 39 14.50 17.28 0.10
CA MET A 39 14.24 16.00 0.76
C MET A 39 13.03 16.11 1.71
N SER A 40 11.88 16.45 1.13
CA SER A 40 10.59 16.43 1.83
C SER A 40 10.08 15.00 1.94
N PRO A 41 9.50 14.58 3.08
CA PRO A 41 8.89 13.27 3.19
C PRO A 41 7.74 13.16 2.17
N THR A 42 7.67 12.01 1.52
CA THR A 42 6.58 11.64 0.59
C THR A 42 5.96 10.33 1.06
N GLY A 43 4.65 10.18 0.85
CA GLY A 43 3.88 9.07 1.42
C GLY A 43 3.29 9.40 2.78
N THR A 44 2.15 8.80 3.11
CA THR A 44 1.39 9.18 4.31
C THR A 44 1.86 8.45 5.56
N ASN A 45 2.48 7.27 5.46
CA ASN A 45 2.66 6.27 6.55
C ASN A 45 1.40 5.93 7.37
N LEU A 46 0.28 6.62 7.12
CA LEU A 46 -1.00 6.51 7.79
C LEU A 46 -1.91 5.46 7.15
N LEU A 47 -1.78 5.27 5.83
CA LEU A 47 -2.58 4.30 5.07
C LEU A 47 -1.65 3.42 4.24
N HIS A 48 -1.88 2.10 4.24
CA HIS A 48 -1.28 1.25 3.20
C HIS A 48 -2.01 1.48 1.87
N PHE A 49 -1.43 0.97 0.77
CA PHE A 49 -1.95 1.23 -0.57
C PHE A 49 -3.44 0.84 -0.71
N GLY A 50 -3.85 -0.31 -0.16
CA GLY A 50 -5.24 -0.78 -0.22
C GLY A 50 -6.21 0.22 0.43
N GLN A 51 -5.88 0.69 1.64
CA GLN A 51 -6.64 1.73 2.32
C GLN A 51 -6.66 3.06 1.55
N ALA A 52 -5.51 3.48 1.00
CA ALA A 52 -5.41 4.70 0.20
C ALA A 52 -6.24 4.60 -1.10
N LYS A 53 -6.22 3.43 -1.75
CA LYS A 53 -7.02 3.13 -2.94
C LYS A 53 -8.52 3.16 -2.60
N ALA A 54 -8.95 2.48 -1.55
CA ALA A 54 -10.34 2.46 -1.12
C ALA A 54 -10.86 3.87 -0.77
N MET A 55 -10.03 4.68 -0.11
CA MET A 55 -10.32 6.09 0.16
C MET A 55 -10.51 6.89 -1.13
N LEU A 56 -9.60 6.74 -2.11
CA LEU A 56 -9.67 7.46 -3.38
C LEU A 56 -10.87 7.01 -4.21
N GLU A 57 -11.16 5.72 -4.27
CA GLU A 57 -12.35 5.17 -4.91
C GLU A 57 -13.63 5.72 -4.29
N HIS A 58 -13.71 5.83 -2.96
CA HIS A 58 -14.84 6.47 -2.28
C HIS A 58 -14.99 7.96 -2.69
N CYS A 59 -13.88 8.69 -2.75
CA CYS A 59 -13.89 10.10 -3.18
C CYS A 59 -14.37 10.27 -4.63
N ILE A 60 -13.99 9.36 -5.51
CA ILE A 60 -14.30 9.42 -6.95
C ILE A 60 -15.72 8.92 -7.22
N ASN A 61 -16.12 7.78 -6.67
CA ASN A 61 -17.35 7.09 -7.05
C ASN A 61 -18.61 7.58 -6.31
N GLY A 62 -18.46 8.26 -5.17
CA GLY A 62 -19.63 8.61 -4.35
C GLY A 62 -20.28 7.38 -3.74
N SER A 63 -21.34 7.58 -2.94
CA SER A 63 -21.99 6.60 -2.05
C SER A 63 -22.73 5.45 -2.76
N GLU A 64 -22.11 4.79 -3.74
CA GLU A 64 -22.49 3.46 -4.16
C GLU A 64 -21.74 2.47 -3.25
N PRO A 65 -22.42 1.61 -2.49
CA PRO A 65 -21.74 0.58 -1.72
C PRO A 65 -20.95 -0.27 -2.71
N ASN A 66 -19.62 -0.27 -2.55
CA ASN A 66 -18.67 -1.11 -3.29
C ASN A 66 -18.98 -2.58 -2.97
N THR A 67 -20.03 -3.11 -3.60
CA THR A 67 -20.23 -4.54 -3.71
C THR A 67 -19.10 -4.98 -4.64
N SER A 68 -18.05 -5.60 -4.10
CA SER A 68 -16.98 -6.14 -4.94
C SER A 68 -17.65 -6.95 -6.05
N ALA A 69 -17.47 -6.54 -7.30
CA ALA A 69 -18.12 -7.20 -8.45
C ALA A 69 -17.68 -8.67 -8.58
N LEU A 70 -16.62 -9.04 -7.88
CA LEU A 70 -16.06 -10.38 -7.81
C LEU A 70 -16.54 -11.13 -6.55
N PRO A 71 -16.76 -12.45 -6.64
CA PRO A 71 -16.93 -13.32 -5.49
C PRO A 71 -15.87 -13.04 -4.40
N PRO A 72 -16.23 -13.10 -3.10
CA PRO A 72 -15.31 -12.75 -2.00
C PRO A 72 -13.97 -13.49 -2.04
N HIS A 73 -13.97 -14.75 -2.49
CA HIS A 73 -12.75 -15.54 -2.60
C HIS A 73 -11.81 -15.07 -3.72
N GLN A 74 -12.33 -14.48 -4.81
CA GLN A 74 -11.54 -13.89 -5.90
C GLN A 74 -10.99 -12.52 -5.49
N GLN A 75 -11.82 -11.70 -4.82
CA GLN A 75 -11.38 -10.41 -4.26
C GLN A 75 -10.22 -10.60 -3.29
N ARG A 76 -10.31 -11.59 -2.39
CA ARG A 76 -9.21 -11.94 -1.47
C ARG A 76 -7.88 -12.21 -2.19
N VAL A 77 -7.90 -12.86 -3.36
CA VAL A 77 -6.67 -13.17 -4.11
C VAL A 77 -6.05 -11.93 -4.72
N LEU A 78 -6.89 -11.00 -5.20
CA LEU A 78 -6.43 -9.71 -5.71
C LEU A 78 -5.76 -8.90 -4.59
N ASP A 79 -6.41 -8.81 -3.43
CA ASP A 79 -5.90 -8.09 -2.27
C ASP A 79 -4.60 -8.74 -1.77
N GLU A 80 -4.55 -10.07 -1.67
CA GLU A 80 -3.36 -10.83 -1.27
C GLU A 80 -2.18 -10.61 -2.22
N LYS A 81 -2.43 -10.63 -3.55
CA LYS A 81 -1.39 -10.35 -4.55
C LYS A 81 -0.83 -8.96 -4.36
N GLN A 82 -1.72 -7.98 -4.25
CA GLN A 82 -1.35 -6.58 -4.13
C GLN A 82 -0.51 -6.33 -2.87
N ASP A 83 -0.92 -6.86 -1.73
CA ASP A 83 -0.15 -6.76 -0.49
C ASP A 83 1.19 -7.49 -0.56
N THR A 84 1.26 -8.59 -1.31
CA THR A 84 2.51 -9.32 -1.57
C THR A 84 3.46 -8.49 -2.43
N ASP A 85 2.99 -7.91 -3.53
CA ASP A 85 3.79 -7.08 -4.46
C ASP A 85 4.36 -5.83 -3.76
N ILE A 86 3.58 -5.20 -2.88
CA ILE A 86 4.04 -4.08 -2.05
C ILE A 86 5.16 -4.52 -1.11
N ARG A 87 4.98 -5.66 -0.44
CA ARG A 87 6.00 -6.19 0.48
C ARG A 87 7.27 -6.61 -0.27
N ILE A 88 7.15 -7.20 -1.47
CA ILE A 88 8.28 -7.50 -2.36
C ILE A 88 9.05 -6.22 -2.67
N THR A 89 8.36 -5.17 -3.11
CA THR A 89 9.01 -3.90 -3.49
C THR A 89 9.79 -3.29 -2.33
N LYS A 90 9.18 -3.23 -1.13
CA LYS A 90 9.83 -2.70 0.07
C LYS A 90 11.06 -3.52 0.49
N LEU A 91 10.94 -4.85 0.48
CA LEU A 91 12.03 -5.74 0.88
C LEU A 91 13.16 -5.73 -0.15
N ASP A 92 12.84 -5.73 -1.45
CA ASP A 92 13.81 -5.61 -2.53
C ASP A 92 14.59 -4.28 -2.45
N GLU A 93 13.88 -3.17 -2.23
CA GLU A 93 14.50 -1.87 -2.07
C GLU A 93 15.43 -1.84 -0.85
N PHE A 94 15.00 -2.41 0.28
CA PHE A 94 15.85 -2.51 1.47
C PHE A 94 17.13 -3.33 1.18
N ILE A 95 17.00 -4.50 0.53
CA ILE A 95 18.13 -5.38 0.21
C ILE A 95 19.12 -4.72 -0.75
N HIS A 96 18.64 -4.00 -1.77
CA HIS A 96 19.50 -3.49 -2.84
C HIS A 96 19.98 -2.05 -2.63
N ARG A 97 19.17 -1.20 -1.98
CA ARG A 97 19.43 0.25 -1.87
C ARG A 97 19.82 0.72 -0.48
N ASN A 98 19.51 -0.04 0.57
CA ASN A 98 19.84 0.37 1.93
C ASN A 98 21.23 -0.15 2.37
N ALA A 99 22.11 0.77 2.79
CA ALA A 99 23.44 0.43 3.27
C ALA A 99 23.43 -0.43 4.54
N LEU A 100 22.38 -0.36 5.36
CA LEU A 100 22.24 -1.14 6.59
C LEU A 100 22.19 -2.64 6.32
N PHE A 101 21.63 -3.07 5.20
CA PHE A 101 21.52 -4.48 4.85
C PHE A 101 22.90 -5.18 4.81
N ARG A 102 23.94 -4.48 4.33
CA ARG A 102 25.31 -5.01 4.25
C ARG A 102 25.97 -5.22 5.61
N HIS A 103 25.45 -4.56 6.65
CA HIS A 103 25.97 -4.64 8.02
C HIS A 103 25.21 -5.66 8.87
N LEU A 104 24.14 -6.27 8.35
CA LEU A 104 23.45 -7.36 9.02
C LEU A 104 24.29 -8.62 9.01
N GLU A 105 24.08 -9.48 10.01
CA GLU A 105 24.66 -10.81 10.06
C GLU A 105 24.36 -11.60 8.77
N SER A 106 25.32 -12.39 8.30
CA SER A 106 25.21 -13.12 7.03
C SER A 106 23.94 -14.01 6.98
N ASP A 107 23.61 -14.64 8.10
CA ASP A 107 22.42 -15.48 8.22
C ASP A 107 21.12 -14.68 8.10
N GLU A 108 21.10 -13.46 8.63
CA GLU A 108 19.94 -12.57 8.49
C GLU A 108 19.78 -12.10 7.05
N GLN A 109 20.87 -11.70 6.40
CA GLN A 109 20.85 -11.38 4.97
C GLN A 109 20.33 -12.56 4.14
N ALA A 110 20.74 -13.78 4.44
CA ALA A 110 20.29 -14.98 3.76
C ALA A 110 18.79 -15.25 3.97
N ARG A 111 18.28 -15.08 5.20
CA ARG A 111 16.84 -15.20 5.50
C ARG A 111 16.01 -14.18 4.73
N MET A 112 16.41 -12.91 4.71
CA MET A 112 15.69 -11.85 4.00
C MET A 112 15.67 -12.08 2.48
N ARG A 113 16.77 -12.56 1.89
CA ARG A 113 16.80 -12.95 0.46
C ARG A 113 15.84 -14.11 0.18
N ARG A 114 15.88 -15.17 1.00
CA ARG A 114 14.94 -16.30 0.86
C ARG A 114 13.49 -15.86 1.03
N GLN A 115 13.20 -14.95 1.97
CA GLN A 115 11.88 -14.37 2.13
C GLN A 115 11.41 -13.66 0.86
N LEU A 116 12.28 -12.83 0.26
CA LEU A 116 11.99 -12.15 -1.00
C LEU A 116 11.70 -13.14 -2.14
N ASP A 117 12.49 -14.21 -2.25
CA ASP A 117 12.30 -15.23 -3.27
C ASP A 117 10.96 -15.95 -3.13
N VAL A 118 10.61 -16.39 -1.91
CA VAL A 118 9.32 -17.05 -1.64
C VAL A 118 8.14 -16.11 -1.90
N MET A 119 8.27 -14.83 -1.55
CA MET A 119 7.21 -13.86 -1.82
C MET A 119 7.01 -13.62 -3.32
N ARG A 120 8.09 -13.59 -4.12
CA ARG A 120 8.01 -13.52 -5.59
C ARG A 120 7.29 -14.72 -6.17
N GLU A 121 7.63 -15.92 -5.70
CA GLU A 121 6.94 -17.15 -6.11
C GLU A 121 5.44 -17.09 -5.76
N LEU A 122 5.10 -16.64 -4.55
CA LEU A 122 3.71 -16.44 -4.15
C LEU A 122 2.98 -15.44 -5.07
N SER A 123 3.61 -14.31 -5.41
CA SER A 123 3.02 -13.32 -6.33
C SER A 123 2.75 -13.92 -7.71
N VAL A 124 3.66 -14.75 -8.24
CA VAL A 124 3.46 -15.47 -9.50
C VAL A 124 2.23 -16.39 -9.41
N ILE A 125 2.15 -17.23 -8.37
CA ILE A 125 1.01 -18.14 -8.13
C ILE A 125 -0.31 -17.35 -8.02
N LEU A 126 -0.31 -16.23 -7.29
CA LEU A 126 -1.50 -15.38 -7.18
C LEU A 126 -1.87 -14.76 -8.52
N GLY A 127 -0.88 -14.40 -9.36
CA GLY A 127 -1.09 -13.97 -10.74
C GLY A 127 -1.75 -15.04 -11.61
N GLU A 128 -1.26 -16.27 -11.56
CA GLU A 128 -1.86 -17.41 -12.27
C GLU A 128 -3.32 -17.65 -11.83
N ARG A 129 -3.58 -17.58 -10.51
CA ARG A 129 -4.95 -17.68 -9.98
C ARG A 129 -5.85 -16.59 -10.53
N ILE A 130 -5.38 -15.34 -10.57
CA ILE A 130 -6.14 -14.21 -11.11
C ILE A 130 -6.42 -14.38 -12.61
N SER A 131 -5.47 -14.90 -13.39
CA SER A 131 -5.67 -15.18 -14.81
C SER A 131 -6.69 -16.28 -15.09
N ALA A 132 -7.00 -17.12 -14.10
CA ALA A 132 -7.97 -18.20 -14.19
C ALA A 132 -9.39 -17.84 -13.69
N PHE A 133 -9.63 -16.58 -13.31
CA PHE A 133 -10.94 -16.08 -12.86
C PHE A 133 -11.90 -15.81 -14.02
#